data_AF-A0A530BGU1-F1
#
_entry.id   AF-A0A530BGU1-F1
#
_cell.length_a   1.000
_cell.length_b   1.000
_cell.length_c   1.000
_cell.angle_alpha   90.00
_cell.angle_beta   90.00
_cell.angle_gamma   90.00
#
_symmetry.space_group_name_H-M   'P 1'
#
loop_
_entity.id
_entity.type
_entity.pdbx_description
1 polymer ?
#
loop_
_entity_poly.entity_id
_entity_poly.type
_entity_poly.pdbx_seq_one_letter_code
_entity_poly.pdbx_strand_id
1 'polypeptide(L)'
;MRGIPDLAEVVAMDAADPLRPLRDRFVLPEGVIYLDGNSLGAASINVFNEIETAAKQEWAQDLIRAWNTAGWFDMPVKLGDRLGRLIGAAPGQTVVCDTTSINIYKVLHAALAMRPDRPVIVAEGDGFPTDLYMA
;
A
#
# COMPACT_ATOMS: atom_id res chain seq x y z
N MET A 1 11.97 28.12 -21.69
CA MET A 1 10.96 27.33 -20.96
C MET A 1 9.70 27.27 -21.81
N ARG A 2 9.13 26.08 -22.05
CA ARG A 2 7.75 26.02 -22.55
C ARG A 2 6.83 26.61 -21.47
N GLY A 3 5.81 27.37 -21.88
CA GLY A 3 4.79 27.90 -20.98
C GLY A 3 3.90 26.78 -20.42
N ILE A 4 2.92 27.16 -19.60
CA ILE A 4 1.85 26.26 -19.15
C ILE A 4 1.08 25.82 -20.42
N PRO A 5 0.84 24.51 -20.61
CA PRO A 5 0.10 24.01 -21.77
C PRO A 5 -1.33 24.54 -21.79
N ASP A 6 -1.85 24.83 -22.99
CA ASP A 6 -3.27 25.13 -23.15
C ASP A 6 -4.15 23.87 -23.06
N LEU A 7 -5.48 24.05 -23.09
CA LEU A 7 -6.41 22.92 -22.97
C LEU A 7 -6.24 21.89 -24.10
N ALA A 8 -5.95 22.33 -25.33
CA ALA A 8 -5.80 21.42 -26.46
C ALA A 8 -4.53 20.58 -26.31
N GLU A 9 -3.45 21.19 -25.82
CA GLU A 9 -2.21 20.50 -25.47
C GLU A 9 -2.44 19.45 -24.36
N VAL A 10 -3.15 19.80 -23.29
CA VAL A 10 -3.45 18.84 -22.20
C VAL A 10 -4.34 17.69 -22.68
N VAL A 11 -5.36 17.96 -23.49
CA VAL A 11 -6.22 16.90 -24.08
C VAL A 11 -5.41 15.97 -24.99
N ALA A 12 -4.44 16.51 -25.74
CA ALA A 12 -3.54 15.68 -26.54
C ALA A 12 -2.59 14.83 -25.67
N MET A 13 -2.15 15.36 -24.52
CA MET A 13 -1.36 14.59 -23.54
C MET A 13 -2.17 13.45 -22.95
N ASP A 14 -3.43 13.67 -22.55
CA ASP A 14 -4.32 12.62 -22.07
C ASP A 14 -4.55 11.55 -23.14
N ALA A 15 -4.76 11.95 -24.40
CA ALA A 15 -4.96 11.02 -25.51
C ALA A 15 -3.73 10.14 -25.79
N ALA A 16 -2.53 10.67 -25.54
CA ALA A 16 -1.26 9.98 -25.77
C ALA A 16 -0.77 9.16 -24.57
N ASP A 17 -1.39 9.28 -23.39
CA ASP A 17 -0.96 8.58 -22.17
C ASP A 17 -1.19 7.05 -22.28
N PRO A 18 -0.13 6.22 -22.30
CA PRO A 18 -0.27 4.77 -22.33
C PRO A 18 -0.91 4.19 -21.05
N LEU A 19 -0.95 4.95 -19.95
CA LEU A 19 -1.53 4.54 -18.67
C LEU A 19 -3.00 4.96 -18.54
N ARG A 20 -3.55 5.74 -19.47
CA ARG A 20 -4.94 6.21 -19.46
C ARG A 20 -5.96 5.12 -19.11
N PRO A 21 -5.88 3.89 -19.66
CA PRO A 21 -6.85 2.83 -19.33
C PRO A 21 -6.82 2.39 -17.86
N LEU A 22 -5.73 2.64 -17.12
CA LEU A 22 -5.65 2.29 -15.70
C LEU A 22 -6.59 3.14 -14.84
N ARG A 23 -6.95 4.35 -15.29
CA ARG A 23 -7.91 5.22 -14.61
C ARG A 23 -9.26 4.50 -14.41
N ASP A 24 -9.68 3.70 -15.39
CA ASP A 24 -10.97 3.00 -15.38
C ASP A 24 -11.02 1.86 -14.35
N ARG A 25 -9.91 1.58 -13.66
CA ARG A 25 -9.85 0.59 -12.57
C ARG A 25 -10.27 1.16 -11.22
N PHE A 26 -10.51 2.46 -11.13
CA PHE A 26 -10.79 3.17 -9.88
C PHE A 26 -12.18 3.79 -9.87
N VAL A 27 -12.80 3.79 -8.70
CA VAL A 27 -14.03 4.54 -8.45
C VAL A 27 -13.65 5.97 -8.08
N LEU A 28 -14.08 6.92 -8.91
CA LEU A 28 -13.88 8.35 -8.69
C LEU A 28 -15.26 9.06 -8.73
N PRO A 29 -15.61 9.85 -7.71
CA PRO A 29 -16.85 10.63 -7.75
C PRO A 29 -16.90 11.60 -8.93
N GLU A 30 -18.06 11.75 -9.55
CA GLU A 30 -18.26 12.69 -10.65
C GLU A 30 -17.98 14.13 -10.21
N GLY A 31 -17.27 14.90 -11.06
CA GLY A 31 -16.93 16.29 -10.79
C GLY A 31 -15.80 16.52 -9.79
N VAL A 32 -15.24 15.46 -9.18
CA VAL A 32 -14.14 15.59 -8.20
C VAL A 32 -12.77 15.48 -8.88
N ILE A 33 -11.94 16.50 -8.70
CA ILE A 33 -10.51 16.44 -9.03
C ILE A 33 -9.76 16.05 -7.75
N TYR A 34 -9.46 14.75 -7.62
CA TYR A 34 -8.88 14.20 -6.39
C TYR A 34 -7.35 14.26 -6.40
N LEU A 35 -6.78 15.23 -5.68
CA LEU A 35 -5.34 15.49 -5.59
C LEU A 35 -4.73 15.15 -4.22
N ASP A 36 -5.35 14.23 -3.47
CA ASP A 36 -4.90 13.81 -2.13
C ASP A 36 -4.71 12.29 -2.02
N GLY A 37 -4.40 11.64 -3.15
CA GLY A 37 -4.18 10.20 -3.24
C GLY A 37 -2.95 9.70 -2.48
N ASN A 38 -2.04 10.61 -2.11
CA ASN A 38 -0.89 10.35 -1.25
C ASN A 38 -1.28 10.16 0.23
N SER A 39 -2.44 10.66 0.64
CA SER A 39 -2.99 10.47 1.99
C SER A 39 -3.89 9.24 2.02
N LEU A 40 -4.85 9.16 1.09
CA LEU A 40 -5.74 8.01 0.93
C LEU A 40 -5.94 7.68 -0.56
N GLY A 41 -5.51 6.49 -0.98
CA GLY A 41 -5.69 6.07 -2.37
C GLY A 41 -7.16 5.90 -2.76
N ALA A 42 -7.51 6.27 -4.00
CA ALA A 42 -8.84 5.99 -4.56
C ALA A 42 -9.12 4.48 -4.58
N ALA A 43 -10.37 4.10 -4.33
CA ALA A 43 -10.76 2.69 -4.28
C ALA A 43 -10.68 2.03 -5.67
N SER A 44 -10.01 0.89 -5.76
CA SER A 44 -10.07 0.00 -6.93
C SER A 44 -11.44 -0.65 -7.02
N ILE A 45 -12.04 -0.74 -8.21
CA ILE A 45 -13.35 -1.39 -8.43
C ILE A 45 -13.33 -2.85 -7.92
N ASN A 46 -12.20 -3.55 -8.10
CA ASN A 46 -12.10 -4.95 -7.70
C ASN A 46 -12.19 -5.15 -6.18
N VAL A 47 -11.88 -4.13 -5.37
CA VAL A 47 -11.86 -4.29 -3.90
C VAL A 47 -13.24 -4.65 -3.35
N PHE A 48 -14.31 -4.16 -3.98
CA PHE A 48 -15.67 -4.39 -3.51
C PHE A 48 -16.07 -5.86 -3.69
N ASN A 49 -15.71 -6.46 -4.83
CA ASN A 49 -15.95 -7.87 -5.09
C ASN A 49 -15.15 -8.78 -4.15
N GLU A 50 -13.87 -8.44 -3.90
CA GLU A 50 -13.02 -9.22 -2.98
C GLU A 50 -13.54 -9.16 -1.54
N ILE A 51 -13.98 -7.98 -1.08
CA ILE A 51 -14.59 -7.83 0.25
C ILE A 51 -15.89 -8.64 0.35
N GLU A 52 -16.73 -8.60 -0.69
CA GLU A 52 -17.98 -9.36 -0.72
C GLU A 52 -17.71 -10.88 -0.67
N THR A 53 -16.76 -11.37 -1.47
CA THR A 53 -16.33 -12.78 -1.46
C THR A 53 -15.82 -13.19 -0.08
N ALA A 54 -14.91 -12.40 0.50
CA ALA A 54 -14.33 -12.68 1.80
C ALA A 54 -15.41 -12.76 2.89
N ALA A 55 -16.39 -11.85 2.86
CA ALA A 55 -17.45 -11.79 3.87
C ALA A 55 -18.52 -12.89 3.67
N LYS A 56 -19.07 -13.02 2.47
CA LYS A 56 -20.28 -13.84 2.23
C LYS A 56 -19.97 -15.29 1.91
N GLN A 57 -18.81 -15.59 1.32
CA GLN A 57 -18.42 -16.94 0.95
C GLN A 57 -17.39 -17.48 1.93
N GLU A 58 -16.20 -16.88 1.98
CA GLU A 58 -15.07 -17.42 2.73
C GLU A 58 -15.36 -17.42 4.24
N TRP A 59 -15.80 -16.29 4.79
CA TRP A 59 -16.14 -16.23 6.20
C TRP A 59 -17.46 -16.95 6.51
N ALA A 60 -18.58 -16.55 5.89
CA ALA A 60 -19.90 -17.02 6.30
C ALA A 60 -20.19 -18.50 5.96
N GLN A 61 -19.60 -19.06 4.89
CA GLN A 61 -19.85 -20.45 4.47
C GLN A 61 -18.69 -21.38 4.78
N ASP A 62 -17.45 -20.97 4.46
CA ASP A 62 -16.29 -21.85 4.63
C ASP A 62 -15.78 -21.88 6.08
N LEU A 63 -16.06 -20.84 6.86
CA LEU A 63 -15.72 -20.71 8.28
C LEU A 63 -14.20 -20.93 8.48
N ILE A 64 -13.83 -21.70 9.52
CA ILE A 64 -12.42 -21.96 9.85
C ILE A 64 -11.62 -22.58 8.69
N ARG A 65 -12.28 -23.23 7.72
CA ARG A 65 -11.59 -23.84 6.57
C ARG A 65 -10.95 -22.78 5.67
N ALA A 66 -11.51 -21.57 5.61
CA ALA A 66 -11.03 -20.45 4.79
C ALA A 66 -9.56 -20.09 5.05
N TRP A 67 -9.05 -20.36 6.26
CA TRP A 67 -7.62 -20.26 6.55
C TRP A 67 -6.74 -20.97 5.52
N ASN A 68 -7.20 -22.12 5.03
CA ASN A 68 -6.50 -22.94 4.04
C ASN A 68 -7.16 -22.83 2.65
N THR A 69 -8.50 -22.94 2.57
CA THR A 69 -9.20 -23.02 1.27
C THR A 69 -9.22 -21.69 0.52
N ALA A 70 -9.29 -20.56 1.22
CA ALA A 70 -9.18 -19.22 0.66
C ALA A 70 -7.75 -18.63 0.78
N GLY A 71 -6.83 -19.41 1.36
CA GLY A 71 -5.42 -19.02 1.47
C GLY A 71 -5.13 -17.86 2.43
N TRP A 72 -6.01 -17.58 3.41
CA TRP A 72 -5.78 -16.50 4.38
C TRP A 72 -4.46 -16.67 5.15
N PHE A 73 -4.04 -17.91 5.42
CA PHE A 73 -2.78 -18.17 6.12
C PHE A 73 -1.56 -17.68 5.34
N ASP A 74 -1.53 -17.90 4.02
CA ASP A 74 -0.40 -17.52 3.17
C ASP A 74 -0.46 -16.07 2.67
N MET A 75 -1.62 -15.43 2.80
CA MET A 75 -1.92 -14.14 2.18
C MET A 75 -0.91 -13.04 2.55
N PRO A 76 -0.46 -12.89 3.82
CA PRO A 76 0.55 -11.90 4.18
C PRO A 76 1.85 -12.00 3.38
N VAL A 77 2.34 -13.23 3.15
CA VAL A 77 3.59 -13.48 2.41
C VAL A 77 3.37 -13.31 0.92
N LYS A 78 2.26 -13.84 0.36
CA LYS A 78 1.93 -13.67 -1.07
C LYS A 78 1.77 -12.20 -1.45
N LEU A 79 1.14 -11.39 -0.59
CA LEU A 79 1.04 -9.94 -0.79
C LEU A 79 2.40 -9.25 -0.59
N GLY A 80 3.18 -9.71 0.39
CA GLY A 80 4.55 -9.26 0.62
C GLY A 80 5.43 -9.43 -0.62
N ASP A 81 5.44 -10.60 -1.24
CA ASP A 81 6.19 -10.88 -2.47
C ASP A 81 5.73 -10.00 -3.65
N ARG A 82 4.43 -9.70 -3.73
CA ARG A 82 3.90 -8.80 -4.76
C ARG A 82 4.41 -7.37 -4.58
N LEU A 83 4.44 -6.86 -3.35
CA LEU A 83 5.00 -5.54 -3.02
C LEU A 83 6.52 -5.51 -3.12
N GLY A 84 7.20 -6.60 -2.75
CA GLY A 84 8.65 -6.75 -2.80
C GLY A 84 9.23 -6.41 -4.17
N ARG A 85 8.53 -6.80 -5.25
CA ARG A 85 8.90 -6.46 -6.63
C ARG A 85 8.94 -4.96 -6.93
N LEU A 86 8.19 -4.14 -6.18
CA LEU A 86 8.19 -2.68 -6.33
C LEU A 86 9.31 -2.00 -5.54
N ILE A 87 9.84 -2.66 -4.51
CA ILE A 87 10.87 -2.13 -3.60
C ILE A 87 12.23 -2.85 -3.72
N GLY A 88 12.37 -3.77 -4.67
CA GLY A 88 13.61 -4.50 -4.94
C GLY A 88 13.89 -5.69 -4.02
N ALA A 89 12.90 -6.19 -3.29
CA ALA A 89 13.04 -7.35 -2.41
C ALA A 89 12.84 -8.68 -3.17
N ALA A 90 13.57 -9.72 -2.78
CA ALA A 90 13.40 -11.08 -3.30
C ALA A 90 12.19 -11.79 -2.65
N PRO A 91 11.70 -12.90 -3.23
CA PRO A 91 10.65 -13.70 -2.61
C PRO A 91 10.99 -14.10 -1.16
N GLY A 92 10.03 -13.98 -0.25
CA GLY A 92 10.19 -14.28 1.17
C GLY A 92 10.88 -13.20 2.00
N GLN A 93 11.26 -12.05 1.41
CA GLN A 93 11.91 -10.94 2.13
C GLN A 93 10.95 -9.82 2.55
N THR A 94 9.67 -9.94 2.23
CA THR A 94 8.65 -8.93 2.58
C THR A 94 7.35 -9.61 2.99
N VAL A 95 6.65 -9.01 3.95
CA VAL A 95 5.33 -9.48 4.43
C VAL A 95 4.41 -8.26 4.60
N VAL A 96 3.13 -8.41 4.28
CA VAL A 96 2.10 -7.40 4.61
C VAL A 96 1.50 -7.72 5.96
N CYS A 97 1.75 -6.88 6.96
CA CYS A 97 1.23 -7.05 8.31
C CYS A 97 1.07 -5.72 9.05
N ASP A 98 0.20 -5.70 10.05
CA ASP A 98 0.02 -4.62 11.02
C ASP A 98 -0.09 -3.21 10.40
N THR A 99 0.42 -2.20 11.09
CA THR A 99 0.49 -0.80 10.65
C THR A 99 1.95 -0.36 10.55
N THR A 100 2.19 0.77 9.86
CA THR A 100 3.54 1.36 9.74
C THR A 100 4.22 1.56 11.09
N SER A 101 3.56 2.19 12.06
CA SER A 101 4.14 2.45 13.39
C SER A 101 4.54 1.17 14.12
N ILE A 102 3.68 0.14 14.08
CA ILE A 102 3.97 -1.15 14.71
C ILE A 102 5.16 -1.84 14.04
N ASN A 103 5.25 -1.77 12.72
CA ASN A 103 6.37 -2.38 12.00
C ASN A 103 7.68 -1.62 12.24
N ILE A 104 7.65 -0.28 12.32
CA ILE A 104 8.80 0.55 12.73
C ILE A 104 9.28 0.14 14.12
N TYR A 105 8.36 0.04 15.09
CA TYR A 105 8.70 -0.40 16.44
C TYR A 105 9.38 -1.76 16.47
N LYS A 106 8.83 -2.75 15.74
CA LYS A 106 9.42 -4.11 15.65
C LYS A 106 10.85 -4.08 15.10
N VAL A 107 11.09 -3.33 14.03
CA VAL A 107 12.42 -3.29 13.40
C VAL A 107 13.42 -2.51 14.25
N LEU A 108 13.01 -1.41 14.91
CA LEU A 108 13.87 -0.65 15.83
C LEU A 108 14.25 -1.51 17.04
N HIS A 109 13.28 -2.19 17.66
CA HIS A 109 13.53 -3.08 18.79
C HIS A 109 14.49 -4.21 18.40
N ALA A 110 14.29 -4.85 17.24
CA ALA A 110 15.20 -5.88 16.74
C ALA A 110 16.62 -5.33 16.46
N ALA A 111 16.73 -4.17 15.80
CA ALA A 111 18.01 -3.57 15.46
C ALA A 111 18.82 -3.15 16.70
N LEU A 112 18.17 -2.56 17.71
CA LEU A 112 18.80 -2.20 18.97
C LEU A 112 19.29 -3.42 19.75
N ALA A 113 18.48 -4.49 19.79
CA ALA A 113 18.88 -5.75 20.43
C ALA A 113 20.13 -6.38 19.77
N MET A 114 20.36 -6.15 18.48
CA MET A 114 21.57 -6.58 17.78
C MET A 114 22.82 -5.74 18.12
N ARG A 115 22.66 -4.55 18.69
CA ARG A 115 23.74 -3.59 18.98
C ARG A 115 23.58 -2.97 20.38
N PRO A 116 23.64 -3.77 21.46
CA PRO A 116 23.36 -3.31 22.83
C PRO A 116 24.26 -2.16 23.29
N ASP A 117 25.50 -2.07 22.78
CA ASP A 117 26.45 -1.01 23.14
C ASP A 117 26.25 0.31 22.36
N ARG A 118 25.25 0.40 21.48
CA ARG A 118 24.95 1.59 20.66
C ARG A 118 23.48 2.00 20.78
N PRO A 119 23.11 2.74 21.85
CA PRO A 119 21.71 3.03 22.17
C PRO A 119 21.12 4.25 21.44
N VAL A 120 21.93 4.98 20.66
CA VAL A 120 21.49 6.23 20.03
C VAL A 120 20.84 5.95 18.68
N ILE A 121 19.57 6.36 18.53
CA ILE A 121 18.86 6.43 17.25
C ILE A 121 19.01 7.87 16.71
N VAL A 122 19.34 7.99 15.42
CA VAL A 122 19.36 9.28 14.71
C VAL A 122 18.12 9.37 13.85
N ALA A 123 17.37 10.47 13.98
CA ALA A 123 16.18 10.76 13.20
C ALA A 123 16.16 12.25 12.78
N GLU A 124 15.45 12.55 11.69
CA GLU A 124 15.20 13.91 11.23
C GLU A 124 14.13 14.57 12.10
N GLY A 125 14.36 15.81 12.54
CA GLY A 125 13.47 16.49 13.49
C GLY A 125 12.09 16.84 12.94
N ASP A 126 11.94 16.88 11.62
CA ASP A 126 10.71 17.11 10.86
C ASP A 126 10.15 15.82 10.23
N GLY A 127 10.64 14.65 10.67
CA GLY A 127 10.08 13.36 10.31
C GLY A 127 8.60 13.23 10.71
N PHE A 128 7.90 12.27 10.08
CA PHE A 128 6.49 12.09 10.35
C PHE A 128 6.24 11.75 11.84
N PRO A 129 5.25 12.36 12.51
CA PRO A 129 5.19 12.35 13.98
C PRO A 129 5.18 10.96 14.61
N THR A 130 4.47 9.98 14.03
CA THR A 130 4.41 8.65 14.65
C THR A 130 5.74 7.90 14.59
N ASP A 131 6.59 8.16 13.59
CA ASP A 131 7.90 7.55 13.45
C ASP A 131 8.81 8.01 14.59
N LEU A 132 8.75 9.31 14.92
CA LEU A 132 9.49 9.91 16.04
C LEU A 132 9.00 9.42 17.41
N TYR A 133 7.72 9.07 17.55
CA TYR A 133 7.21 8.51 18.80
C TYR A 133 7.65 7.05 19.02
N MET A 134 7.99 6.32 17.95
CA MET A 134 8.45 4.93 18.04
C MET A 134 9.95 4.82 18.31
N ALA A 135 10.74 5.85 17.95
CA ALA A 135 12.18 5.92 18.11
C ALA A 135 12.59 6.43 19.50
#